data_AF-A0A7C1SKI8-F1
#
_entry.id   AF-A0A7C1SKI8-F1
#
_cell.length_a   1.000
_cell.length_b   1.000
_cell.length_c   1.000
_cell.angle_alpha   90.00
_cell.angle_beta   90.00
_cell.angle_gamma   90.00
#
_symmetry.space_group_name_H-M   'P 1'
#
loop_
_entity.id
_entity.type
_entity.pdbx_description
1 polymer ?
#
loop_
_entity_poly.entity_id
_entity_poly.type
_entity_poly.pdbx_seq_one_letter_code
_entity_poly.pdbx_strand_id
1 'polypeptide(L)'
;MISANAPSIQIDLAQFKLHIRIEQKIIVSLHFDTPSRRFYLSVIAFVVNEMKKLEKVTPIPLEQHHETLALLNETVGDSIGSSNKKNLFPRIYRKWKHALPNLGEAPLFKVMGRKKEYDDGLVKTYRFSEEGKDIWANLFEYKGSGENVRLRFSVDKLGVNLNDVVITYEGNPKLENVSSWDRFIENLKTSRKDNPRALDENLISIEPGTEVSRSGKSIWLKMIGRQKMVIIVAASTIVVLAIAVFWRSYSRLTPYFGRSAP
;
A
#
# COMPACT_ATOMS: atom_id res chain seq x y z
N MET A 1 -13.43 6.33 -29.92
CA MET A 1 -14.55 5.41 -29.61
C MET A 1 -14.17 4.60 -28.38
N ILE A 2 -14.82 4.85 -27.24
CA ILE A 2 -14.58 4.10 -26.00
C ILE A 2 -15.59 2.95 -26.00
N SER A 3 -15.10 1.71 -25.92
CA SER A 3 -15.91 0.49 -25.99
C SER A 3 -17.01 0.49 -24.90
N ALA A 4 -18.25 0.22 -25.32
CA ALA A 4 -19.45 0.13 -24.48
C ALA A 4 -19.45 -1.06 -23.50
N ASN A 5 -18.40 -1.91 -23.53
CA ASN A 5 -18.31 -3.17 -22.78
C ASN A 5 -17.18 -3.21 -21.74
N ALA A 6 -16.58 -2.08 -21.37
CA ALA A 6 -15.53 -2.10 -20.35
C ALA A 6 -16.15 -2.25 -18.94
N PRO A 7 -15.59 -3.09 -18.06
CA PRO A 7 -16.16 -3.34 -16.74
C PRO A 7 -16.23 -2.06 -15.91
N SER A 8 -17.31 -1.90 -15.16
CA SER A 8 -17.54 -0.75 -14.28
C SER A 8 -16.49 -0.67 -13.17
N ILE A 9 -16.01 -1.83 -12.70
CA ILE A 9 -14.93 -1.92 -11.72
C ILE A 9 -13.96 -3.02 -12.15
N GLN A 10 -12.67 -2.69 -12.24
CA GLN A 10 -11.61 -3.66 -12.51
C GLN A 10 -10.54 -3.60 -11.42
N ILE A 11 -10.22 -4.76 -10.86
CA ILE A 11 -9.14 -4.97 -9.91
C ILE A 11 -8.02 -5.72 -10.63
N ASP A 12 -6.92 -5.04 -10.91
CA ASP A 12 -5.72 -5.61 -11.52
C ASP A 12 -4.70 -5.94 -10.43
N LEU A 13 -4.55 -7.23 -10.15
CA LEU A 13 -3.63 -7.77 -9.14
C LEU A 13 -2.18 -7.87 -9.63
N ALA A 14 -1.93 -7.78 -10.93
CA ALA A 14 -0.57 -7.79 -11.47
C ALA A 14 0.06 -6.39 -11.38
N GLN A 15 -0.71 -5.36 -11.70
CA GLN A 15 -0.26 -3.96 -11.63
C GLN A 15 -0.62 -3.26 -10.33
N PHE A 16 -1.42 -3.91 -9.48
CA PHE A 16 -2.00 -3.34 -8.27
C PHE A 16 -2.74 -2.03 -8.53
N LYS A 17 -3.65 -2.08 -9.51
CA LYS A 17 -4.51 -0.97 -9.88
C LYS A 17 -5.98 -1.30 -9.67
N LEU A 18 -6.73 -0.28 -9.26
CA LEU A 18 -8.19 -0.31 -9.21
C LEU A 18 -8.71 0.72 -10.19
N HIS A 19 -9.44 0.26 -11.19
CA HIS A 19 -10.12 1.11 -12.16
C HIS A 19 -11.60 1.12 -11.83
N ILE A 20 -12.16 2.32 -11.71
CA ILE A 20 -13.60 2.52 -11.51
C ILE A 20 -14.11 3.46 -12.59
N ARG A 21 -15.19 3.04 -13.24
CA ARG A 21 -15.95 3.80 -14.21
C ARG A 21 -17.43 3.70 -13.85
N ILE A 22 -17.95 4.78 -13.27
CA ILE A 22 -19.35 4.92 -12.92
C ILE A 22 -19.87 6.13 -13.68
N GLU A 23 -20.85 5.88 -14.56
CA GLU A 23 -21.62 6.80 -15.41
C GLU A 23 -21.35 8.30 -15.18
N GLN A 24 -20.26 8.81 -15.76
CA GLN A 24 -19.84 10.23 -15.71
C GLN A 24 -19.57 10.83 -14.31
N LYS A 25 -19.92 10.14 -13.21
CA LYS A 25 -19.75 10.57 -11.82
C LYS A 25 -18.35 10.31 -11.29
N ILE A 26 -17.81 9.11 -11.54
CA ILE A 26 -16.47 8.73 -11.10
C ILE A 26 -15.80 7.93 -12.21
N ILE A 27 -14.77 8.53 -12.80
CA ILE A 27 -13.85 7.84 -13.69
C ILE A 27 -12.46 8.03 -13.09
N VAL A 28 -11.98 7.00 -12.40
CA VAL A 28 -10.73 7.08 -11.65
C VAL A 28 -9.93 5.79 -11.78
N SER A 29 -8.61 5.93 -11.85
CA SER A 29 -7.68 4.82 -11.76
C SER A 29 -6.78 5.07 -10.55
N LEU A 30 -6.77 4.12 -9.62
CA LEU A 30 -6.04 4.19 -8.38
C LEU A 30 -4.89 3.19 -8.42
N HIS A 31 -3.68 3.63 -8.07
CA HIS A 31 -2.50 2.78 -8.04
C HIS A 31 -2.01 2.59 -6.61
N PHE A 32 -1.93 1.33 -6.21
CA PHE A 32 -1.42 0.92 -4.91
C PHE A 32 0.06 0.56 -5.07
N ASP A 33 0.90 1.59 -5.00
CA ASP A 33 2.27 1.56 -5.53
C ASP A 33 3.36 1.11 -4.54
N THR A 34 3.01 0.91 -3.27
CA THR A 34 3.92 0.42 -2.22
C THR A 34 3.41 -0.89 -1.64
N PRO A 35 4.26 -1.77 -1.05
CA PRO A 35 3.81 -3.05 -0.50
C PRO A 35 2.62 -2.92 0.46
N SER A 36 2.70 -1.99 1.41
CA SER A 36 1.59 -1.72 2.34
C SER A 36 0.29 -1.33 1.61
N ARG A 37 0.37 -0.51 0.55
CA ARG A 37 -0.80 -0.16 -0.27
C ARG A 37 -1.34 -1.38 -1.02
N ARG A 38 -0.45 -2.13 -1.69
CA ARG A 38 -0.79 -3.33 -2.46
C ARG A 38 -1.57 -4.32 -1.62
N PHE A 39 -1.16 -4.51 -0.37
CA PHE A 39 -1.89 -5.33 0.60
C PHE A 39 -3.36 -4.93 0.72
N TYR A 40 -3.69 -3.63 0.85
CA TYR A 40 -5.09 -3.20 0.95
C TYR A 40 -5.88 -3.38 -0.34
N LEU A 41 -5.26 -3.25 -1.51
CA LEU A 41 -5.93 -3.62 -2.76
C LEU A 41 -6.21 -5.13 -2.80
N SER A 42 -5.27 -5.96 -2.36
CA SER A 42 -5.49 -7.40 -2.24
C SER A 42 -6.59 -7.74 -1.23
N VAL A 43 -6.77 -6.97 -0.16
CA VAL A 43 -7.90 -7.11 0.77
C VAL A 43 -9.23 -6.75 0.08
N ILE A 44 -9.29 -5.70 -0.74
CA ILE A 44 -10.48 -5.37 -1.53
C ILE A 44 -10.81 -6.53 -2.49
N ALA A 45 -9.80 -7.03 -3.22
CA ALA A 45 -9.95 -8.17 -4.13
C ALA A 45 -10.45 -9.42 -3.41
N PHE A 46 -9.88 -9.72 -2.23
CA PHE A 46 -10.33 -10.81 -1.36
C PHE A 46 -11.81 -10.68 -0.99
N VAL A 47 -12.24 -9.51 -0.49
CA VAL A 47 -13.64 -9.29 -0.10
C VAL A 47 -14.58 -9.48 -1.30
N VAL A 48 -14.23 -8.91 -2.46
CA VAL A 48 -15.02 -9.07 -3.70
C VAL A 48 -15.07 -10.53 -4.14
N ASN A 49 -13.96 -11.26 -4.06
CA ASN A 49 -13.90 -12.66 -4.42
C ASN A 49 -14.81 -13.53 -3.53
N GLU A 50 -14.79 -13.32 -2.22
CA GLU A 50 -15.67 -14.04 -1.30
C GLU A 50 -17.14 -13.69 -1.52
N MET A 51 -17.46 -12.42 -1.80
CA MET A 51 -18.82 -12.03 -2.21
C MET A 51 -19.26 -12.74 -3.50
N LYS A 52 -18.36 -12.87 -4.49
CA LYS A 52 -18.61 -13.58 -5.75
C LYS A 52 -18.85 -15.06 -5.53
N LYS A 53 -18.07 -15.73 -4.67
CA LYS A 53 -18.29 -17.13 -4.30
C LYS A 53 -19.66 -17.36 -3.65
N LEU A 54 -20.13 -16.37 -2.89
CA LEU A 54 -21.46 -16.40 -2.27
C LEU A 54 -22.57 -15.89 -3.20
N GLU A 55 -22.23 -15.48 -4.42
CA GLU A 55 -23.12 -14.85 -5.42
C GLU A 55 -23.97 -13.70 -4.83
N LYS A 56 -23.45 -13.05 -3.79
CA LYS A 56 -24.21 -12.06 -3.01
C LYS A 56 -23.32 -10.95 -2.51
N VAL A 57 -23.84 -9.73 -2.65
CA VAL A 57 -23.22 -8.54 -2.07
C VAL A 57 -23.52 -8.52 -0.55
N THR A 58 -22.61 -9.09 0.24
CA THR A 58 -22.80 -9.31 1.69
C THR A 58 -21.53 -9.01 2.49
N PRO A 59 -21.62 -8.65 3.78
CA PRO A 59 -20.43 -8.54 4.63
C PRO A 59 -19.71 -9.88 4.83
N ILE A 60 -18.39 -9.87 4.64
CA ILE A 60 -17.48 -11.01 4.74
C ILE A 60 -16.75 -10.97 6.10
N PRO A 61 -16.86 -12.02 6.93
CA PRO A 61 -16.16 -12.09 8.22
C PRO A 61 -14.66 -12.36 8.04
N LEU A 62 -13.79 -11.53 8.60
CA LEU A 62 -12.33 -11.70 8.42
C LEU A 62 -11.77 -12.90 9.18
N GLU A 63 -12.40 -13.29 10.29
CA GLU A 63 -11.93 -14.34 11.18
C GLU A 63 -11.67 -15.67 10.48
N GLN A 64 -12.55 -16.05 9.56
CA GLN A 64 -12.49 -17.33 8.84
C GLN A 64 -11.39 -17.36 7.78
N HIS A 65 -10.72 -16.23 7.52
CA HIS A 65 -9.74 -16.08 6.45
C HIS A 65 -8.40 -15.53 6.95
N HIS A 66 -8.08 -15.74 8.23
CA HIS A 66 -6.81 -15.29 8.82
C HIS A 66 -5.59 -15.74 8.00
N GLU A 67 -5.52 -17.01 7.61
CA GLU A 67 -4.37 -17.56 6.86
C GLU A 67 -4.16 -16.85 5.52
N THR A 68 -5.24 -16.62 4.77
CA THR A 68 -5.19 -15.89 3.51
C THR A 68 -4.74 -14.45 3.74
N LEU A 69 -5.31 -13.76 4.73
CA LEU A 69 -4.94 -12.37 5.04
C LEU A 69 -3.49 -12.25 5.53
N ALA A 70 -2.99 -13.23 6.29
CA ALA A 70 -1.60 -13.32 6.71
C ALA A 70 -0.66 -13.57 5.52
N LEU A 71 -1.02 -14.49 4.62
CA LEU A 71 -0.28 -14.73 3.37
C LEU A 71 -0.16 -13.44 2.55
N LEU A 72 -1.27 -12.71 2.37
CA LEU A 72 -1.27 -11.43 1.65
C LEU A 72 -0.36 -10.40 2.35
N ASN A 73 -0.44 -10.29 3.67
CA ASN A 73 0.41 -9.35 4.41
C ASN A 73 1.89 -9.68 4.24
N GLU A 74 2.26 -10.96 4.31
CA GLU A 74 3.66 -11.37 4.27
C GLU A 74 4.27 -11.26 2.87
N THR A 75 3.51 -11.62 1.85
CA THR A 75 4.00 -11.70 0.47
C THR A 75 3.81 -10.39 -0.29
N VAL A 76 2.62 -9.79 -0.21
CA VAL A 76 2.28 -8.55 -0.94
C VAL A 76 2.58 -7.32 -0.09
N GLY A 77 2.26 -7.39 1.20
CA GLY A 77 2.47 -6.33 2.17
C GLY A 77 3.92 -6.16 2.64
N ASP A 78 4.83 -7.04 2.18
CA ASP A 78 6.23 -7.12 2.62
C ASP A 78 6.36 -7.23 4.15
N SER A 79 5.39 -7.90 4.78
CA SER A 79 5.29 -8.05 6.24
C SER A 79 5.36 -6.71 6.99
N ILE A 80 4.97 -5.59 6.35
CA ILE A 80 4.92 -4.28 7.00
C ILE A 80 3.86 -4.35 8.10
N GLY A 81 4.31 -4.66 9.31
CA GLY A 81 3.56 -4.94 10.54
C GLY A 81 2.98 -6.36 10.63
N SER A 82 2.48 -6.68 11.82
CA SER A 82 2.17 -8.05 12.27
C SER A 82 1.10 -8.79 11.45
N SER A 83 1.37 -10.05 11.12
CA SER A 83 0.41 -11.04 10.59
C SER A 83 -0.44 -11.73 11.67
N ASN A 84 -0.10 -11.58 12.95
CA ASN A 84 -0.91 -12.09 14.06
C ASN A 84 -2.33 -11.50 14.02
N LYS A 85 -3.35 -12.36 14.15
CA LYS A 85 -4.79 -12.03 14.14
C LYS A 85 -5.12 -10.78 14.97
N LYS A 86 -4.63 -10.72 16.22
CA LYS A 86 -4.90 -9.65 17.20
C LYS A 86 -4.44 -8.27 16.74
N ASN A 87 -3.44 -8.20 15.85
CA ASN A 87 -2.90 -6.96 15.31
C ASN A 87 -3.39 -6.71 13.87
N LEU A 88 -3.49 -7.77 13.07
CA LEU A 88 -3.82 -7.69 11.66
C LEU A 88 -5.24 -7.18 11.44
N PHE A 89 -6.24 -7.77 12.12
CA PHE A 89 -7.64 -7.41 11.88
C PHE A 89 -7.97 -5.99 12.32
N PRO A 90 -7.57 -5.51 13.51
CA PRO A 90 -7.82 -4.12 13.89
C PRO A 90 -7.12 -3.12 12.97
N ARG A 91 -5.98 -3.48 12.38
CA ARG A 91 -5.31 -2.63 11.39
C ARG A 91 -6.07 -2.58 10.07
N ILE A 92 -6.48 -3.74 9.54
CA ILE A 92 -7.32 -3.81 8.34
C ILE A 92 -8.59 -2.99 8.57
N TYR A 93 -9.29 -3.22 9.69
CA TYR A 93 -10.50 -2.51 10.06
C TYR A 93 -10.31 -0.99 10.07
N ARG A 94 -9.28 -0.47 10.77
CA ARG A 94 -9.02 0.98 10.84
C ARG A 94 -8.76 1.56 9.45
N LYS A 95 -7.99 0.86 8.61
CA LYS A 95 -7.68 1.33 7.25
C LYS A 95 -8.87 1.25 6.31
N TRP A 96 -9.69 0.21 6.42
CA TRP A 96 -10.95 0.08 5.70
C TRP A 96 -11.96 1.17 6.06
N LYS A 97 -12.08 1.49 7.35
CA LYS A 97 -13.03 2.49 7.86
C LYS A 97 -12.58 3.93 7.60
N HIS A 98 -11.30 4.25 7.75
CA HIS A 98 -10.85 5.65 7.82
C HIS A 98 -9.91 6.08 6.69
N ALA A 99 -9.20 5.16 6.05
CA ALA A 99 -8.13 5.50 5.11
C ALA A 99 -8.47 5.18 3.65
N LEU A 100 -9.09 4.02 3.39
CA LEU A 100 -9.60 3.65 2.07
C LEU A 100 -10.70 4.62 1.58
N PRO A 101 -11.66 5.05 2.43
CA PRO A 101 -12.75 5.95 2.01
C PRO A 101 -12.29 7.37 1.69
N ASN A 102 -11.08 7.78 2.09
CA ASN A 102 -10.61 9.15 1.90
C ASN A 102 -10.00 9.32 0.49
N LEU A 103 -10.84 9.67 -0.50
CA LEU A 103 -10.44 9.89 -1.89
C LEU A 103 -9.55 11.12 -2.08
N GLY A 104 -9.76 12.18 -1.28
CA GLY A 104 -9.03 13.44 -1.37
C GLY A 104 -7.59 13.30 -0.91
N GLU A 105 -7.37 12.85 0.32
CA GLU A 105 -6.01 12.62 0.83
C GLU A 105 -5.38 11.36 0.24
N ALA A 106 -6.18 10.34 -0.10
CA ALA A 106 -5.73 9.09 -0.70
C ALA A 106 -4.49 8.49 0.00
N PRO A 107 -4.52 8.25 1.33
CA PRO A 107 -3.34 7.77 2.04
C PRO A 107 -2.85 6.39 1.55
N LEU A 108 -3.78 5.57 1.04
CA LEU A 108 -3.55 4.18 0.64
C LEU A 108 -3.40 3.96 -0.86
N PHE A 109 -3.44 5.00 -1.69
CA PHE A 109 -3.29 4.87 -3.14
C PHE A 109 -2.87 6.20 -3.77
N LYS A 110 -2.41 6.15 -5.02
CA LYS A 110 -2.23 7.33 -5.86
C LYS A 110 -3.37 7.41 -6.85
N VAL A 111 -3.93 8.60 -7.02
CA VAL A 111 -4.90 8.86 -8.11
C VAL A 111 -4.12 9.14 -9.38
N MET A 112 -4.26 8.26 -10.36
CA MET A 112 -3.54 8.36 -11.63
C MET A 112 -4.09 9.49 -12.48
N GLY A 113 -3.18 10.16 -13.21
CA GLY A 113 -3.54 11.29 -14.08
C GLY A 113 -3.94 12.57 -13.35
N ARG A 114 -3.89 12.59 -12.01
CA ARG A 114 -4.14 13.78 -11.19
C ARG A 114 -2.93 14.12 -10.34
N LYS A 115 -2.77 15.40 -10.03
CA LYS A 115 -1.81 15.88 -9.03
C LYS A 115 -2.57 16.32 -7.80
N LYS A 116 -1.91 16.23 -6.64
CA LYS A 116 -2.44 16.83 -5.41
C LYS A 116 -2.14 18.31 -5.43
N GLU A 117 -3.12 19.10 -5.01
CA GLU A 117 -3.05 20.55 -4.92
C GLU A 117 -3.28 20.96 -3.47
N TYR A 118 -2.84 22.16 -3.10
CA TYR A 118 -3.26 22.73 -1.82
C TYR A 118 -4.74 23.06 -1.92
N ASP A 119 -5.51 22.55 -0.97
CA ASP A 119 -6.89 22.95 -0.73
C ASP A 119 -6.91 24.11 0.28
N ASP A 120 -8.07 24.55 0.77
CA ASP A 120 -8.23 25.60 1.79
C ASP A 120 -7.55 25.29 3.16
N GLY A 121 -6.71 24.25 3.25
CA GLY A 121 -5.91 23.88 4.41
C GLY A 121 -4.43 23.57 4.08
N LEU A 122 -3.69 23.10 5.07
CA LEU A 122 -2.22 22.89 4.99
C LEU A 122 -1.79 21.59 4.29
N VAL A 123 -2.72 20.73 3.89
CA VAL A 123 -2.44 19.38 3.34
C VAL A 123 -2.81 19.32 1.87
N LYS A 124 -1.91 18.76 1.05
CA LYS A 124 -2.19 18.54 -0.38
C LYS A 124 -3.21 17.40 -0.57
N THR A 125 -4.31 17.69 -1.27
CA THR A 125 -5.38 16.73 -1.58
C THR A 125 -5.63 16.66 -3.09
N TYR A 126 -6.23 15.57 -3.54
CA TYR A 126 -6.77 15.47 -4.88
C TYR A 126 -8.13 16.15 -4.95
N ARG A 127 -8.35 16.99 -5.97
CA ARG A 127 -9.64 17.63 -6.20
C ARG A 127 -10.66 16.64 -6.79
N PHE A 128 -11.76 16.49 -6.07
CA PHE A 128 -12.96 15.73 -6.44
C PHE A 128 -14.18 16.50 -5.92
N SER A 129 -15.33 16.34 -6.56
CA SER A 129 -16.60 16.84 -6.01
C SER A 129 -16.92 16.12 -4.70
N GLU A 130 -17.66 16.79 -3.80
CA GLU A 130 -18.15 16.15 -2.56
C GLU A 130 -19.00 14.91 -2.88
N GLU A 131 -19.89 14.99 -3.88
CA GLU A 131 -20.64 13.81 -4.36
C GLU A 131 -19.71 12.65 -4.77
N GLY A 132 -18.60 12.93 -5.47
CA GLY A 132 -17.63 11.91 -5.87
C GLY A 132 -16.87 11.30 -4.69
N LYS A 133 -16.55 12.11 -3.67
CA LYS A 133 -15.94 11.63 -2.42
C LYS A 133 -16.93 10.74 -1.65
N ASP A 134 -18.19 11.14 -1.55
CA ASP A 134 -19.23 10.42 -0.83
C ASP A 134 -19.55 9.08 -1.49
N ILE A 135 -19.73 9.07 -2.82
CA ILE A 135 -19.95 7.84 -3.59
C ILE A 135 -18.79 6.86 -3.36
N TRP A 136 -17.55 7.34 -3.43
CA TRP A 136 -16.38 6.50 -3.17
C TRP A 136 -16.33 5.99 -1.73
N ALA A 137 -16.57 6.86 -0.74
CA ALA A 137 -16.53 6.47 0.66
C ALA A 137 -17.57 5.41 1.00
N ASN A 138 -18.75 5.50 0.37
CA ASN A 138 -19.86 4.57 0.56
C ASN A 138 -19.61 3.15 0.07
N LEU A 139 -18.52 2.90 -0.68
CA LEU A 139 -18.09 1.57 -1.07
C LEU A 139 -17.58 0.74 0.12
N PHE A 140 -17.11 1.36 1.19
CA PHE A 140 -16.41 0.67 2.26
C PHE A 140 -17.30 0.51 3.49
N GLU A 141 -18.15 -0.50 3.45
CA GLU A 141 -18.98 -0.88 4.60
C GLU A 141 -18.22 -1.82 5.55
N TYR A 142 -18.54 -1.72 6.83
CA TYR A 142 -17.99 -2.57 7.86
C TYR A 142 -19.00 -2.81 8.98
N LYS A 143 -18.85 -3.93 9.69
CA LYS A 143 -19.59 -4.24 10.93
C LYS A 143 -18.67 -4.94 11.93
N GLY A 144 -19.06 -4.92 13.20
CA GLY A 144 -18.31 -5.57 14.29
C GLY A 144 -17.03 -4.83 14.69
N SER A 145 -16.25 -5.47 15.56
CA SER A 145 -14.99 -4.96 16.08
C SER A 145 -14.07 -6.11 16.52
N GLY A 146 -12.78 -5.83 16.70
CA GLY A 146 -11.78 -6.81 17.14
C GLY A 146 -11.66 -7.99 16.17
N GLU A 147 -11.98 -9.19 16.66
CA GLU A 147 -11.95 -10.41 15.85
C GLU A 147 -13.23 -10.61 15.01
N ASN A 148 -14.33 -9.96 15.40
CA ASN A 148 -15.64 -10.05 14.74
C ASN A 148 -15.81 -9.06 13.58
N VAL A 149 -14.71 -8.58 13.01
CA VAL A 149 -14.74 -7.61 11.91
C VAL A 149 -15.31 -8.26 10.67
N ARG A 150 -16.30 -7.60 10.09
CA ARG A 150 -16.88 -7.95 8.79
C ARG A 150 -16.74 -6.78 7.84
N LEU A 151 -16.24 -7.03 6.64
CA LEU A 151 -16.03 -6.01 5.61
C LEU A 151 -16.96 -6.26 4.42
N ARG A 152 -17.40 -5.19 3.77
CA ARG A 152 -18.22 -5.28 2.56
C ARG A 152 -17.77 -4.20 1.58
N PHE A 153 -17.55 -4.59 0.33
CA PHE A 153 -17.31 -3.67 -0.77
C PHE A 153 -18.63 -3.42 -1.52
N SER A 154 -19.34 -2.36 -1.17
CA SER A 154 -20.74 -2.11 -1.55
C SER A 154 -20.91 -1.59 -2.98
N VAL A 155 -20.57 -2.41 -3.96
CA VAL A 155 -20.71 -2.10 -5.40
C VAL A 155 -22.17 -1.86 -5.82
N ASP A 156 -23.11 -2.46 -5.10
CA ASP A 156 -24.55 -2.28 -5.30
C ASP A 156 -25.02 -0.83 -5.09
N LYS A 157 -24.35 -0.08 -4.19
CA LYS A 157 -24.62 1.34 -3.97
C LYS A 157 -24.27 2.22 -5.17
N LEU A 158 -23.53 1.67 -6.13
CA LEU A 158 -23.18 2.34 -7.38
C LEU A 158 -24.11 1.95 -8.53
N GLY A 159 -25.13 1.12 -8.28
CA GLY A 159 -25.93 0.49 -9.33
C GLY A 159 -25.15 -0.56 -10.15
N VAL A 160 -23.97 -0.99 -9.67
CA VAL A 160 -23.11 -1.96 -10.35
C VAL A 160 -23.42 -3.37 -9.86
N ASN A 161 -23.62 -4.31 -10.79
CA ASN A 161 -23.79 -5.71 -10.44
C ASN A 161 -22.43 -6.31 -10.01
N LEU A 162 -22.44 -7.25 -9.08
CA LEU A 162 -21.23 -7.97 -8.66
C LEU A 162 -20.54 -8.69 -9.83
N ASN A 163 -21.28 -9.11 -10.85
CA ASN A 163 -20.76 -9.72 -12.07
C ASN A 163 -19.96 -8.73 -12.94
N ASP A 164 -20.26 -7.42 -12.85
CA ASP A 164 -19.58 -6.36 -13.60
C ASP A 164 -18.26 -5.91 -12.94
N VAL A 165 -17.96 -6.47 -11.76
CA VAL A 165 -16.66 -6.29 -11.09
C VAL A 165 -15.73 -7.38 -11.59
N VAL A 166 -14.61 -7.02 -12.22
CA VAL A 166 -13.66 -7.99 -12.78
C VAL A 166 -12.37 -8.01 -11.97
N ILE A 167 -11.96 -9.19 -11.49
CA ILE A 167 -10.62 -9.42 -10.93
C ILE A 167 -9.74 -10.03 -12.01
N THR A 168 -8.56 -9.44 -12.22
CA THR A 168 -7.58 -9.87 -13.23
C THR A 168 -6.21 -10.09 -12.64
N TYR A 169 -5.49 -11.10 -13.15
CA TYR A 169 -4.09 -11.37 -12.82
C TYR A 169 -3.34 -11.91 -14.05
N GLU A 170 -2.16 -11.37 -14.34
CA GLU A 170 -1.29 -11.73 -15.48
C GLU A 170 -1.95 -11.61 -16.87
N GLY A 171 -3.01 -10.82 -17.00
CA GLY A 171 -3.57 -10.40 -18.29
C GLY A 171 -4.12 -11.54 -19.17
N ASN A 172 -4.40 -12.72 -18.60
CA ASN A 172 -5.00 -13.82 -19.36
C ASN A 172 -6.51 -13.55 -19.53
N PRO A 173 -6.98 -13.15 -20.73
CA PRO A 173 -8.37 -12.74 -20.94
C PRO A 173 -9.36 -13.91 -20.82
N LYS A 174 -8.86 -15.15 -20.74
CA LYS A 174 -9.69 -16.37 -20.64
C LYS A 174 -10.00 -16.78 -19.20
N LEU A 175 -9.32 -16.20 -18.21
CA LEU A 175 -9.44 -16.56 -16.79
C LEU A 175 -9.89 -15.35 -15.99
N GLU A 176 -11.19 -15.04 -16.01
CA GLU A 176 -11.75 -13.93 -15.26
C GLU A 176 -12.13 -14.35 -13.82
N ASN A 177 -12.07 -13.38 -12.89
CA ASN A 177 -12.64 -13.49 -11.54
C ASN A 177 -11.99 -14.55 -10.65
N VAL A 178 -12.74 -15.61 -10.29
CA VAL A 178 -12.33 -16.63 -9.30
C VAL A 178 -11.05 -17.32 -9.75
N SER A 179 -10.97 -17.65 -11.05
CA SER A 179 -9.78 -18.26 -11.63
C SER A 179 -8.54 -17.36 -11.57
N SER A 180 -8.71 -16.04 -11.75
CA SER A 180 -7.63 -15.06 -11.60
C SER A 180 -7.19 -14.93 -10.13
N TRP A 181 -8.13 -14.93 -9.19
CA TRP A 181 -7.83 -14.88 -7.76
C TRP A 181 -7.08 -16.13 -7.28
N ASP A 182 -7.54 -17.31 -7.67
CA ASP A 182 -6.94 -18.57 -7.24
C ASP A 182 -5.51 -18.71 -7.76
N ARG A 183 -5.26 -18.34 -9.02
CA ARG A 183 -3.90 -18.28 -9.60
C ARG A 183 -3.01 -17.28 -8.86
N PHE A 184 -3.54 -16.11 -8.50
CA PHE A 184 -2.81 -15.13 -7.71
C PHE A 184 -2.39 -15.72 -6.35
N ILE A 185 -3.33 -16.35 -5.63
CA ILE A 185 -3.05 -16.99 -4.34
C ILE A 185 -2.05 -18.14 -4.48
N GLU A 186 -2.15 -18.97 -5.52
CA GLU A 186 -1.21 -20.03 -5.80
C GLU A 186 0.22 -19.49 -5.99
N ASN A 187 0.38 -18.43 -6.80
CA ASN A 187 1.69 -17.82 -7.01
C ASN A 187 2.28 -17.25 -5.70
N LEU A 188 1.45 -16.62 -4.85
CA LEU A 188 1.90 -16.15 -3.53
C LEU A 188 2.34 -17.31 -2.62
N LYS A 189 1.62 -18.44 -2.63
CA LYS A 189 2.00 -19.63 -1.85
C LYS A 189 3.33 -20.20 -2.32
N THR A 190 3.56 -20.27 -3.64
CA THR A 190 4.85 -20.70 -4.21
C THR A 190 5.97 -19.75 -3.82
N SER A 191 5.75 -18.43 -3.98
CA SER A 191 6.71 -17.40 -3.60
C SER A 191 7.09 -17.45 -2.10
N ARG A 192 6.14 -17.79 -1.22
CA ARG A 192 6.39 -17.96 0.22
C ARG A 192 7.25 -19.19 0.52
N LYS A 193 7.06 -20.29 -0.22
CA LYS A 193 7.86 -21.52 -0.06
C LYS A 193 9.31 -21.31 -0.49
N ASP A 194 9.54 -20.51 -1.53
CA ASP A 194 10.88 -20.23 -2.06
C ASP A 194 11.68 -19.24 -1.19
N ASN A 195 11.03 -18.55 -0.25
CA ASN A 195 11.67 -17.63 0.70
C ASN A 195 11.13 -17.81 2.14
N PRO A 196 11.54 -18.88 2.85
CA PRO A 196 11.00 -19.23 4.18
C PRO A 196 11.42 -18.31 5.33
N ARG A 197 12.22 -17.26 5.08
CA ARG A 197 12.82 -16.40 6.12
C ARG A 197 11.83 -15.58 6.98
N ALA A 198 10.53 -15.62 6.69
CA ALA A 198 9.50 -14.94 7.49
C ALA A 198 8.91 -15.81 8.63
N LEU A 199 9.29 -17.09 8.74
CA LEU A 199 8.68 -18.04 9.68
C LEU A 199 9.23 -17.98 11.11
N ASP A 200 10.49 -17.56 11.32
CA ASP A 200 11.17 -17.81 12.61
C ASP A 200 10.91 -16.79 13.72
N GLU A 201 10.38 -15.59 13.44
CA GLU A 201 10.21 -14.58 14.50
C GLU A 201 8.83 -14.59 15.19
N ASN A 202 7.83 -15.30 14.66
CA ASN A 202 6.46 -15.27 15.21
C ASN A 202 6.03 -16.54 15.99
N LEU A 203 6.84 -17.60 16.00
CA LEU A 203 6.51 -18.86 16.69
C LEU A 203 7.09 -18.97 18.11
N ILE A 204 7.97 -18.06 18.52
CA ILE A 204 8.57 -18.07 19.86
C ILE A 204 8.08 -16.83 20.64
N SER A 205 6.89 -16.92 21.24
CA SER A 205 6.56 -16.10 22.41
C SER A 205 5.34 -16.65 23.14
N ILE A 206 5.54 -17.74 23.89
CA ILE A 206 4.76 -17.99 25.11
C ILE A 206 5.74 -18.43 26.19
N GLU A 207 6.27 -17.47 26.94
CA GLU A 207 6.37 -17.52 28.41
C GLU A 207 6.71 -16.12 28.95
N PRO A 208 6.14 -15.70 30.10
CA PRO A 208 6.33 -14.35 30.64
C PRO A 208 7.51 -14.31 31.61
N GLY A 209 8.39 -13.33 31.48
CA GLY A 209 9.43 -13.10 32.47
C GLY A 209 10.43 -12.00 32.12
N THR A 210 10.13 -10.79 32.60
CA THR A 210 11.06 -9.69 32.95
C THR A 210 11.90 -9.01 31.87
N GLU A 211 12.08 -7.71 32.09
CA GLU A 211 12.65 -6.69 31.21
C GLU A 211 14.13 -6.92 30.83
N VAL A 212 14.52 -6.48 29.64
CA VAL A 212 15.34 -5.27 29.39
C VAL A 212 15.85 -5.27 27.94
N SER A 213 15.58 -4.14 27.26
CA SER A 213 16.39 -3.43 26.25
C SER A 213 17.45 -4.21 25.46
N ARG A 214 17.35 -4.17 24.12
CA ARG A 214 18.49 -3.79 23.28
C ARG A 214 18.07 -3.26 21.90
N SER A 215 18.61 -2.08 21.59
CA SER A 215 18.55 -1.43 20.29
C SER A 215 19.18 -2.29 19.19
N GLY A 216 18.48 -2.44 18.07
CA GLY A 216 18.99 -3.09 16.86
C GLY A 216 18.90 -2.17 15.64
N LYS A 217 19.65 -1.05 15.66
CA LYS A 217 20.06 -0.40 14.40
C LYS A 217 21.09 -1.30 13.72
N SER A 218 20.74 -1.98 12.62
CA SER A 218 21.63 -2.23 11.46
C SER A 218 21.14 -3.39 10.56
N ILE A 219 20.11 -3.20 9.74
CA ILE A 219 19.93 -4.00 8.51
C ILE A 219 19.36 -3.09 7.41
N TRP A 220 20.15 -2.10 7.00
CA TRP A 220 19.80 -1.23 5.85
C TRP A 220 20.75 -1.42 4.64
N LEU A 221 21.79 -2.28 4.76
CA LEU A 221 22.89 -2.32 3.78
C LEU A 221 22.96 -3.56 2.87
N LYS A 222 21.92 -4.39 2.77
CA LYS A 222 21.99 -5.64 1.98
C LYS A 222 21.11 -5.77 0.74
N MET A 223 20.47 -4.70 0.27
CA MET A 223 19.79 -4.72 -1.04
C MET A 223 19.93 -3.40 -1.81
N ILE A 224 21.12 -3.16 -2.36
CA ILE A 224 21.33 -2.14 -3.40
C ILE A 224 21.99 -2.82 -4.59
N GLY A 225 21.24 -2.94 -5.68
CA GLY A 225 21.68 -3.53 -6.94
C GLY A 225 22.88 -2.82 -7.56
N ARG A 226 23.73 -3.61 -8.23
CA ARG A 226 25.04 -3.25 -8.80
C ARG A 226 25.07 -2.02 -9.73
N GLN A 227 23.94 -1.49 -10.19
CA GLN A 227 23.91 -0.32 -11.11
C GLN A 227 23.88 1.06 -10.43
N LYS A 228 23.79 1.17 -9.09
CA LYS A 228 23.79 2.47 -8.38
C LYS A 228 25.11 2.85 -7.70
N MET A 229 26.11 1.96 -7.65
CA MET A 229 27.40 2.24 -7.00
C MET A 229 28.28 3.25 -7.76
N VAL A 230 28.10 3.41 -9.08
CA VAL A 230 28.91 4.34 -9.89
C VAL A 230 28.57 5.81 -9.59
N ILE A 231 27.32 6.12 -9.22
CA ILE A 231 26.88 7.51 -8.97
C ILE A 231 27.34 7.99 -7.58
N ILE A 232 27.44 7.09 -6.59
CA ILE A 232 27.80 7.47 -5.20
C ILE A 232 29.30 7.81 -5.10
N VAL A 233 30.17 7.17 -5.88
CA VAL A 233 31.61 7.49 -5.92
C VAL A 233 31.88 8.81 -6.67
N ALA A 234 31.03 9.18 -7.64
CA ALA A 234 31.15 10.47 -8.33
C ALA A 234 30.67 11.65 -7.46
N ALA A 235 29.70 11.45 -6.56
CA ALA A 235 29.21 12.52 -5.68
C ALA A 235 30.16 12.82 -4.51
N SER A 236 30.92 11.83 -4.02
CA SER A 236 31.86 12.03 -2.91
C SER A 236 33.12 12.81 -3.30
N THR A 237 33.55 12.74 -4.57
CA THR A 237 34.71 13.49 -5.05
C THR A 237 34.43 15.00 -5.19
N ILE A 238 33.20 15.40 -5.52
CA ILE A 238 32.81 16.82 -5.63
C ILE A 238 32.79 17.51 -4.26
N VAL A 239 32.34 16.81 -3.21
CA VAL A 239 32.27 17.38 -1.84
C VAL A 239 33.67 17.57 -1.24
N VAL A 240 34.60 16.63 -1.48
CA VAL A 240 35.99 16.75 -1.00
C VAL A 240 36.71 17.92 -1.69
N LEU A 241 36.49 18.13 -3.00
CA LEU A 241 37.05 19.28 -3.72
C LEU A 241 36.50 20.63 -3.23
N ALA A 242 35.19 20.71 -2.92
CA ALA A 242 34.59 21.94 -2.41
C ALA A 242 35.14 22.32 -1.02
N ILE A 243 35.35 21.34 -0.14
CA ILE A 243 35.91 21.58 1.22
C ILE A 243 37.38 22.02 1.14
N ALA A 244 38.17 21.43 0.24
CA ALA A 244 39.57 21.81 0.05
C ALA A 244 39.73 23.24 -0.51
N VAL A 245 38.86 23.65 -1.45
CA VAL A 245 38.85 25.02 -1.98
C VAL A 245 38.42 26.02 -0.90
N PHE A 246 37.44 25.67 -0.07
CA PHE A 246 36.97 26.53 1.03
C PHE A 246 38.05 26.77 2.09
N TRP A 247 38.79 25.72 2.49
CA TRP A 247 39.91 25.85 3.43
C TRP A 247 41.10 26.66 2.88
N ARG A 248 41.37 26.54 1.57
CA ARG A 248 42.45 27.30 0.91
C ARG A 248 42.12 28.79 0.75
N SER A 249 40.84 29.16 0.75
CA SER A 249 40.40 30.56 0.73
C SER A 249 40.44 31.19 2.13
N TYR A 250 40.04 30.43 3.16
CA TYR A 250 40.05 30.92 4.55
C TYR A 250 41.46 31.19 5.10
N SER A 251 42.44 30.38 4.69
CA SER A 251 43.85 30.53 5.10
C SER A 251 44.57 31.72 4.45
N ARG A 252 43.97 32.39 3.45
CA ARG A 252 44.52 33.62 2.85
C ARG A 252 43.95 34.90 3.47
N LEU A 253 43.00 34.81 4.39
CA LEU A 253 42.27 35.96 4.95
C LEU A 253 42.59 36.26 6.42
N THR A 254 43.70 35.76 6.97
CA THR A 254 44.20 36.25 8.27
C THR A 254 45.35 37.25 8.06
N PRO A 255 45.07 38.56 7.95
CA PRO A 255 46.08 39.56 8.23
C PRO A 255 46.26 39.69 9.75
N TYR A 256 47.53 39.61 10.14
CA TYR A 256 48.16 40.24 11.28
C TYR A 256 47.37 41.40 11.93
N PHE A 257 47.04 41.24 13.22
CA PHE A 257 46.96 42.32 14.20
C PHE A 257 47.45 41.71 15.53
N GLY A 258 48.39 42.27 16.26
CA GLY A 258 48.72 43.69 16.37
C GLY A 258 48.63 44.06 17.84
N ARG A 259 49.80 44.00 18.48
CA ARG A 259 50.17 44.42 19.83
C ARG A 259 49.60 45.81 20.21
N SER A 260 48.99 45.94 21.39
CA SER A 260 49.14 47.11 22.28
C SER A 260 48.41 46.91 23.61
N ALA A 261 49.19 46.91 24.69
CA ALA A 261 48.74 47.41 26.00
C ALA A 261 49.42 48.78 26.20
N PRO A 262 48.77 49.75 26.86
CA PRO A 262 49.46 50.85 27.52
C PRO A 262 50.19 50.38 28.79
#